data_AF-A0A291QAU3-F1
#
_entry.id   AF-A0A291QAU3-F1
#
_cell.length_a   1.000
_cell.length_b   1.000
_cell.length_c   1.000
_cell.angle_alpha   90.00
_cell.angle_beta   90.00
_cell.angle_gamma   90.00
#
_symmetry.space_group_name_H-M   'P 1'
#
loop_
_entity.id
_entity.type
_entity.pdbx_description
1 polymer ?
#
loop_
_entity_poly.entity_id
_entity_poly.type
_entity_poly.pdbx_seq_one_letter_code
_entity_poly.pdbx_strand_id
1 'polypeptide(L)'
;MSQRQSPLIKVAALLIAAVVAGVWMYTSKGNTTGPDSESAKQPAVAEVGDCVQNTGSDGSPDMEIIGCGEAGAEYKVASKFETECEPGQSRYEQTRRGRVQFSMCLTEVAGK
;
A
#
# COMPACT_ATOMS: atom_id res chain seq x y z
N MET A 1 -51.59 -14.78 17.17
CA MET A 1 -50.95 -16.03 16.70
C MET A 1 -49.57 -16.11 17.33
N SER A 2 -49.41 -16.98 18.33
CA SER A 2 -48.16 -17.10 19.10
C SER A 2 -47.15 -17.88 18.28
N GLN A 3 -46.20 -17.19 17.64
CA GLN A 3 -45.14 -17.83 16.87
C GLN A 3 -44.21 -18.55 17.84
N ARG A 4 -44.45 -19.86 18.05
CA ARG A 4 -43.52 -20.76 18.74
C ARG A 4 -42.23 -20.76 17.94
N GLN A 5 -41.29 -19.87 18.28
CA GLN A 5 -39.94 -19.95 17.75
C GLN A 5 -39.35 -21.26 18.27
N SER A 6 -39.36 -22.28 17.40
CA SER A 6 -38.79 -23.59 17.71
C SER A 6 -37.38 -23.42 18.26
N PRO A 7 -36.99 -24.17 19.31
CA PRO A 7 -35.66 -24.04 19.90
C PRO A 7 -34.54 -24.23 18.86
N LEU A 8 -34.80 -25.04 17.83
CA LEU A 8 -33.92 -25.22 16.67
C LEU A 8 -33.68 -23.92 15.88
N ILE A 9 -34.69 -23.08 15.71
CA ILE A 9 -34.57 -21.79 15.01
C ILE A 9 -33.72 -20.81 15.83
N LYS A 10 -33.84 -20.85 17.16
CA LYS A 10 -33.00 -20.03 18.05
C LYS A 10 -31.54 -20.46 18.00
N VAL A 11 -31.26 -21.77 18.01
CA VAL A 11 -29.89 -22.29 17.90
C VAL A 11 -29.27 -21.95 16.53
N ALA A 12 -30.02 -22.13 15.45
CA ALA A 12 -29.54 -21.77 14.11
C ALA A 12 -29.23 -20.27 13.99
N ALA A 13 -30.10 -19.41 14.53
CA ALA A 13 -29.87 -17.96 14.53
C ALA A 13 -28.61 -17.57 15.34
N LEU A 14 -28.37 -18.22 16.48
CA LEU A 14 -27.17 -17.98 17.30
C LEU A 14 -25.88 -18.41 16.58
N LEU A 15 -25.90 -19.54 15.88
CA LEU A 15 -24.74 -20.00 15.11
C LEU A 15 -24.42 -19.06 13.94
N ILE A 16 -25.44 -18.61 13.21
CA ILE A 16 -25.26 -17.64 12.11
C ILE A 16 -24.72 -16.32 12.67
N ALA A 17 -25.27 -15.82 13.77
CA ALA A 17 -24.78 -14.60 14.41
C ALA A 17 -23.32 -14.72 14.88
N ALA A 18 -22.91 -15.88 15.42
CA ALA A 18 -21.54 -16.14 15.84
C ALA A 18 -20.57 -16.19 14.65
N VAL A 19 -20.96 -16.80 13.52
CA VAL A 19 -20.16 -16.81 12.29
C VAL A 19 -20.02 -15.40 11.73
N VAL A 20 -21.11 -14.62 11.65
CA VAL A 20 -21.08 -13.24 11.16
C VAL A 20 -20.22 -12.35 12.07
N ALA A 21 -20.35 -12.48 13.40
CA ALA A 21 -19.51 -11.75 14.35
C ALA A 21 -18.04 -12.17 14.25
N GLY A 22 -17.76 -13.46 14.06
CA GLY A 22 -16.41 -13.98 13.86
C GLY A 22 -15.77 -13.48 12.57
N VAL A 23 -16.51 -13.49 11.46
CA VAL A 23 -16.06 -12.93 10.17
C VAL A 23 -15.85 -11.43 10.30
N TRP A 24 -16.79 -10.67 10.89
CA TRP A 24 -16.66 -9.23 11.08
C TRP A 24 -15.44 -8.91 11.95
N MET A 25 -15.24 -9.63 13.06
CA MET A 25 -14.06 -9.46 13.92
C MET A 25 -12.75 -9.88 13.25
N TYR A 26 -12.77 -10.92 12.42
CA TYR A 26 -11.61 -11.33 11.61
C TYR A 26 -11.27 -10.28 10.56
N THR A 27 -12.26 -9.71 9.87
CA THR A 27 -12.07 -8.61 8.91
C THR A 27 -11.72 -7.29 9.59
N SER A 28 -12.23 -7.01 10.80
CA SER A 28 -11.92 -5.80 11.58
C SER A 28 -10.52 -5.85 12.17
N LYS A 29 -9.95 -7.04 12.46
CA LYS A 29 -8.54 -7.16 12.81
C LYS A 29 -7.58 -6.90 11.63
N GLY A 30 -8.08 -6.96 10.40
CA GLY A 30 -7.33 -6.62 9.18
C GLY A 30 -7.65 -5.26 8.59
N ASN A 31 -8.58 -4.49 9.18
CA ASN A 31 -9.07 -3.25 8.59
C ASN A 31 -9.43 -2.21 9.67
N THR A 32 -8.41 -1.77 10.42
CA THR A 32 -8.44 -0.45 11.05
C THR A 32 -8.25 0.59 9.96
N THR A 33 -9.34 0.90 9.24
CA THR A 33 -9.44 2.13 8.46
C THR A 33 -9.60 3.27 9.47
N GLY A 34 -8.49 3.78 10.01
CA GLY A 34 -8.45 5.19 10.37
C GLY A 34 -8.49 6.00 9.07
N PRO A 35 -9.05 7.22 9.05
CA PRO A 35 -8.68 8.22 8.06
C PRO A 35 -7.26 8.70 8.40
N ASP A 36 -6.30 7.77 8.35
CA ASP A 36 -4.90 8.08 8.46
C ASP A 36 -4.49 8.52 7.06
N SER A 37 -4.66 9.81 6.81
CA SER A 37 -3.81 10.55 5.90
C SER A 37 -2.36 10.46 6.39
N GLU A 38 -1.75 9.27 6.35
CA GLU A 38 -0.39 9.01 6.85
C GLU A 38 0.01 7.57 6.48
N SER A 39 0.37 7.38 5.21
CA SER A 39 1.25 6.26 4.87
C SER A 39 1.95 6.64 3.60
N ALA A 40 3.13 7.25 3.78
CA ALA A 40 4.21 7.12 2.82
C ALA A 40 4.32 5.64 2.47
N LYS A 41 3.67 5.27 1.37
CA LYS A 41 3.46 3.89 0.97
C LYS A 41 4.84 3.49 0.44
N GLN A 42 5.60 2.78 1.29
CA GLN A 42 7.04 2.49 1.13
C GLN A 42 7.42 2.21 -0.33
N PRO A 43 8.59 2.63 -0.84
CA PRO A 43 8.93 2.49 -2.26
C PRO A 43 8.75 1.08 -2.84
N ALA A 44 8.88 0.04 -2.01
CA ALA A 44 8.63 -1.36 -2.40
C ALA A 44 7.22 -1.63 -2.97
N VAL A 45 6.22 -0.85 -2.57
CA VAL A 45 4.81 -0.98 -2.99
C VAL A 45 4.45 -0.07 -4.19
N ALA A 46 5.40 0.69 -4.71
CA ALA A 46 5.21 1.54 -5.88
C ALA A 46 5.16 0.63 -7.12
N GLU A 47 4.19 0.84 -7.98
CA GLU A 47 4.01 0.11 -9.23
C GLU A 47 4.62 0.89 -10.39
N VAL A 48 4.93 0.19 -11.48
CA VAL A 48 5.36 0.88 -12.71
C VAL A 48 4.25 1.83 -13.15
N GLY A 49 4.61 3.09 -13.35
CA GLY A 49 3.68 4.16 -13.67
C GLY A 49 3.27 5.05 -12.50
N ASP A 50 3.53 4.64 -11.25
CA ASP A 50 3.27 5.48 -10.08
C ASP A 50 4.23 6.66 -10.04
N CYS A 51 3.72 7.80 -9.55
CA CYS A 51 4.56 8.95 -9.26
C CYS A 51 4.98 8.94 -7.80
N VAL A 52 6.22 9.34 -7.57
CA VAL A 52 6.83 9.37 -6.26
C VAL A 52 7.49 10.72 -6.03
N GLN A 53 7.44 11.17 -4.78
CA GLN A 53 8.20 12.29 -4.27
C GLN A 53 9.39 11.76 -3.48
N ASN A 54 10.56 12.40 -3.60
CA ASN A 54 11.62 12.16 -2.65
C ASN A 54 11.48 13.14 -1.48
N THR A 55 10.93 12.67 -0.37
CA THR A 55 10.84 13.44 0.89
C THR A 55 12.08 13.30 1.77
N GLY A 56 13.03 12.46 1.36
CA GLY A 56 14.31 12.24 2.03
C GLY A 56 15.40 13.23 1.61
N SER A 57 16.65 12.78 1.67
CA SER A 57 17.83 13.55 1.26
C SER A 57 18.67 12.76 0.27
N ASP A 58 19.61 13.39 -0.44
CA ASP A 58 20.47 12.71 -1.42
C ASP A 58 21.21 11.47 -0.86
N GLY A 59 21.64 11.53 0.40
CA GLY A 59 22.31 10.42 1.08
C GLY A 59 21.37 9.39 1.70
N SER A 60 20.07 9.67 1.79
CA SER A 60 19.03 8.79 2.35
C SER A 60 17.69 9.15 1.72
N PRO A 61 17.47 8.76 0.46
CA PRO A 61 16.26 9.10 -0.25
C PRO A 61 15.07 8.31 0.31
N ASP A 62 14.00 9.03 0.62
CA ASP A 62 12.75 8.50 1.15
C ASP A 62 11.66 8.76 0.11
N MET A 63 11.25 7.70 -0.57
CA MET A 63 10.37 7.79 -1.71
C MET A 63 8.94 7.51 -1.27
N GLU A 64 8.07 8.49 -1.46
CA GLU A 64 6.66 8.41 -1.11
C GLU A 64 5.82 8.40 -2.39
N ILE A 65 4.90 7.44 -2.50
CA ILE A 65 3.95 7.40 -3.62
C ILE A 65 2.92 8.50 -3.44
N ILE A 66 2.80 9.34 -4.45
CA ILE A 66 1.85 10.44 -4.50
C ILE A 66 1.12 10.45 -5.85
N GLY A 67 0.06 11.23 -5.97
CA GLY A 67 -0.63 11.39 -7.24
C GLY A 67 0.28 12.06 -8.28
N CYS A 68 0.29 11.57 -9.53
CA CYS A 68 1.06 12.21 -10.61
C CYS A 68 0.64 13.66 -10.96
N GLY A 69 -0.52 14.11 -10.48
CA GLY A 69 -0.99 15.50 -10.61
C GLY A 69 -0.64 16.38 -9.41
N GLU A 70 -0.02 15.82 -8.37
CA GLU A 70 0.43 16.55 -7.19
C GLU A 70 1.69 17.36 -7.53
N ALA A 71 1.82 18.55 -6.94
CA ALA A 71 2.98 19.41 -7.18
C ALA A 71 4.31 18.81 -6.69
N GLY A 72 4.26 17.81 -5.80
CA GLY A 72 5.42 17.09 -5.29
C GLY A 72 5.90 15.93 -6.16
N ALA A 73 5.23 15.62 -7.28
CA ALA A 73 5.55 14.46 -8.13
C ALA A 73 6.83 14.70 -8.94
N GLU A 74 7.97 14.36 -8.33
CA GLU A 74 9.31 14.55 -8.91
C GLU A 74 9.70 13.41 -9.85
N TYR A 75 9.34 12.17 -9.50
CA TYR A 75 9.73 10.99 -10.27
C TYR A 75 8.53 10.09 -10.60
N LYS A 76 8.66 9.30 -11.66
CA LYS A 76 7.72 8.26 -12.05
C LYS A 76 8.45 6.93 -12.17
N VAL A 77 7.87 5.87 -11.61
CA VAL A 77 8.47 4.53 -11.65
C VAL A 77 8.40 3.98 -13.07
N ALA A 78 9.56 3.72 -13.67
CA ALA A 78 9.70 3.17 -15.02
C ALA A 78 9.81 1.64 -15.01
N SER A 79 10.62 1.09 -14.10
CA SER A 79 10.78 -0.36 -13.94
C SER A 79 11.12 -0.72 -12.48
N LYS A 80 10.85 -1.96 -12.10
CA LYS A 80 11.15 -2.52 -10.77
C LYS A 80 12.09 -3.71 -10.92
N PHE A 81 12.97 -3.89 -9.95
CA PHE A 81 13.93 -5.00 -9.87
C PHE A 81 14.89 -5.08 -11.06
N GLU A 82 15.12 -3.97 -11.76
CA GLU A 82 16.15 -3.91 -12.78
C GLU A 82 17.51 -3.55 -12.19
N THR A 83 18.53 -4.17 -12.76
CA THR A 83 19.93 -3.91 -12.48
C THR A 83 20.52 -2.81 -13.36
N GLU A 84 19.84 -2.41 -14.42
CA GLU A 84 20.32 -1.42 -15.36
C GLU A 84 19.13 -0.57 -15.80
N CYS A 85 19.26 0.76 -15.70
CA CYS A 85 18.20 1.69 -16.08
C CYS A 85 18.50 2.27 -17.46
N GLU A 86 17.46 2.61 -18.21
CA GLU A 86 17.64 3.24 -19.52
C GLU A 86 18.30 4.63 -19.38
N PRO A 87 19.01 5.11 -20.42
CA PRO A 87 19.61 6.43 -20.40
C PRO A 87 18.56 7.53 -20.16
N GLY A 88 18.79 8.37 -19.15
CA GLY A 88 17.84 9.39 -18.69
C GLY A 88 16.95 8.96 -17.52
N GLN A 89 17.11 7.72 -17.02
CA GLN A 89 16.46 7.25 -15.80
C GLN A 89 17.43 7.25 -14.62
N SER A 90 16.91 7.58 -13.43
CA SER A 90 17.61 7.52 -12.15
C SER A 90 17.36 6.17 -11.48
N ARG A 91 18.42 5.52 -11.02
CA ARG A 91 18.30 4.27 -10.27
C ARG A 91 18.11 4.56 -8.78
N TYR A 92 17.09 3.94 -8.19
CA TYR A 92 16.89 3.93 -6.75
C TYR A 92 17.05 2.52 -6.21
N GLU A 93 17.80 2.38 -5.12
CA GLU A 93 17.97 1.10 -4.43
C GLU A 93 17.73 1.25 -2.94
N GLN A 94 16.83 0.43 -2.41
CA GLN A 94 16.65 0.34 -0.97
C GLN A 94 17.53 -0.77 -0.41
N THR A 95 18.52 -0.38 0.38
CA THR A 95 19.40 -1.30 1.09
C THR A 95 18.93 -1.45 2.54
N ARG A 96 18.70 -2.70 3.01
CA ARG A 96 18.54 -2.98 4.44
C ARG A 96 19.59 -3.97 4.90
N ARG A 97 20.22 -3.68 6.05
CA ARG A 97 21.28 -4.53 6.65
C ARG A 97 22.40 -4.88 5.66
N GLY A 98 22.79 -3.92 4.81
CA GLY A 98 23.84 -4.10 3.81
C GLY A 98 23.46 -4.96 2.60
N ARG A 99 22.18 -5.29 2.41
CA ARG A 99 21.67 -5.98 1.21
C ARG A 99 20.66 -5.12 0.49
N VAL A 100 20.80 -5.00 -0.83
CA VAL A 100 19.77 -4.41 -1.68
C VAL A 100 18.54 -5.31 -1.62
N GLN A 101 17.45 -4.77 -1.10
CA GLN A 101 16.17 -5.47 -1.01
C GLN A 101 15.28 -5.17 -2.20
N PHE A 102 15.47 -3.99 -2.80
CA PHE A 102 14.61 -3.48 -3.83
C PHE A 102 15.39 -2.50 -4.70
N SER A 103 15.29 -2.64 -6.03
CA SER A 103 15.77 -1.66 -6.99
C SER A 103 14.62 -1.19 -7.87
N MET A 104 14.64 0.06 -8.32
CA MET A 104 13.75 0.57 -9.35
C MET A 104 14.47 1.59 -10.21
N CYS A 105 13.99 1.73 -11.44
CA CYS A 105 14.37 2.81 -12.32
C CYS A 105 13.25 3.84 -12.33
N LEU A 106 13.64 5.10 -12.17
CA LEU A 106 12.77 6.26 -12.06
C LEU A 106 13.02 7.16 -13.26
N THR A 107 11.96 7.65 -13.88
CA THR A 107 12.05 8.75 -14.85
C THR A 107 11.65 10.03 -14.15
N GLU A 108 12.40 11.10 -14.33
CA GLU A 108 11.97 12.42 -13.87
C GLU A 108 10.64 12.78 -14.52
N VAL A 109 9.64 13.12 -13.71
CA VAL A 109 8.43 13.72 -14.24
C VAL A 109 8.83 15.16 -14.55
N ALA A 110 8.84 15.53 -15.83
CA ALA A 110 9.07 16.90 -16.26
C ALA A 110 7.94 17.78 -15.70
N GLY A 111 8.12 18.20 -14.45
CA GLY A 111 7.06 18.67 -13.56
C GLY A 111 7.35 20.02 -12.93
N LYS A 112 8.44 20.69 -13.33
CA LYS A 112 8.58 22.15 -13.54
C LYS A 112 10.04 22.54 -13.75
#